data_AF-A0A8J3JD78-F1
#
_entry.id   AF-A0A8J3JD78-F1
#
_cell.length_a   1.000
_cell.length_b   1.000
_cell.length_c   1.000
_cell.angle_alpha   90.00
_cell.angle_beta   90.00
_cell.angle_gamma   90.00
#
_symmetry.space_group_name_H-M   'P 1'
#
loop_
_entity.id
_entity.type
_entity.pdbx_description
1 polymer ?
#
loop_
_entity_poly.entity_id
_entity_poly.type
_entity_poly.pdbx_seq_one_letter_code
_entity_poly.pdbx_strand_id
1 'polypeptide(L)'
;MPGSARTLSVSDTHTTTGDTVRTLATTVAAATVCALTACGSTTDPTTDPTPRYATPSATDPLVARARAHGTVRVTVVLDIAWQPESGLTAAQISRQRTAIADAEDTLLAQLSPYRYHLVSRSRTEPRLTLDADAPATTHLRHSALVATLTPTP
;
A
#
# COMPACT_ATOMS: atom_id res chain seq x y z
N MET A 1 18.04 37.99 -53.89
CA MET A 1 16.58 37.78 -53.92
C MET A 1 16.19 36.89 -52.75
N PRO A 2 15.61 37.43 -51.67
CA PRO A 2 15.03 36.64 -50.59
C PRO A 2 13.53 36.43 -50.84
N GLY A 3 13.10 35.16 -50.88
CA GLY A 3 11.69 34.76 -50.96
C GLY A 3 11.11 34.54 -49.58
N SER A 4 10.25 35.46 -49.14
CA SER A 4 9.33 35.26 -48.02
C SER A 4 8.11 34.46 -48.49
N ALA A 5 7.69 33.45 -47.72
CA ALA A 5 6.29 33.04 -47.67
C ALA A 5 5.98 32.45 -46.28
N ARG A 6 4.96 33.02 -45.65
CA ARG A 6 4.44 32.74 -44.31
C ARG A 6 2.92 32.58 -44.50
N THR A 7 2.33 31.43 -44.18
CA THR A 7 0.86 31.19 -44.11
C THR A 7 0.67 29.87 -43.31
N LEU A 8 0.23 29.84 -42.05
CA LEU A 8 -1.11 30.00 -41.42
C LEU A 8 -2.08 28.79 -41.52
N SER A 9 -2.75 28.53 -40.39
CA SER A 9 -3.98 27.74 -40.12
C SER A 9 -3.79 26.23 -39.86
N VAL A 10 -3.88 25.69 -38.63
CA VAL A 10 -5.02 25.53 -37.68
C VAL A 10 -6.10 24.57 -38.19
N SER A 11 -6.28 23.45 -37.47
CA SER A 11 -7.58 22.85 -37.14
C SER A 11 -7.42 21.81 -36.02
N ASP A 12 -7.88 22.17 -34.82
CA ASP A 12 -8.36 21.26 -33.79
C ASP A 12 -9.57 20.44 -34.30
N THR A 13 -9.74 19.21 -33.81
CA THR A 13 -11.02 18.58 -33.43
C THR A 13 -10.71 17.19 -32.84
N HIS A 14 -10.86 16.97 -31.53
CA HIS A 14 -12.06 16.72 -30.72
C HIS A 14 -12.63 15.28 -30.86
N THR A 15 -12.78 14.65 -29.69
CA THR A 15 -13.69 13.55 -29.31
C THR A 15 -13.51 12.18 -29.97
N THR A 16 -13.04 11.20 -29.18
CA THR A 16 -13.50 9.81 -29.32
C THR A 16 -14.54 9.55 -28.25
N THR A 17 -15.78 9.60 -28.72
CA THR A 17 -17.00 9.12 -28.06
C THR A 17 -16.91 7.62 -27.92
N GLY A 18 -16.85 7.13 -26.68
CA GLY A 18 -17.03 5.73 -26.31
C GLY A 18 -18.16 5.63 -25.32
N ASP A 19 -19.35 5.97 -25.79
CA ASP A 19 -20.61 5.85 -25.09
C ASP A 19 -20.93 4.36 -24.93
N THR A 20 -21.06 3.87 -23.69
CA THR A 20 -21.85 2.66 -23.42
C THR A 20 -22.59 2.87 -22.11
N VAL A 21 -23.76 3.49 -22.26
CA VAL A 21 -24.82 3.52 -21.27
C VAL A 21 -25.20 2.10 -20.84
N ARG A 22 -25.63 2.00 -19.58
CA ARG A 22 -26.71 1.12 -19.09
C ARG A 22 -26.28 -0.30 -18.70
N THR A 23 -26.27 -0.56 -17.39
CA THR A 23 -27.18 -1.55 -16.79
C THR A 23 -27.39 -1.20 -15.31
N LEU A 24 -28.61 -0.78 -14.98
CA LEU A 24 -29.15 -0.75 -13.63
C LEU A 24 -29.59 -2.17 -13.29
N ALA A 25 -29.15 -2.72 -12.16
CA ALA A 25 -29.82 -3.84 -11.52
C ALA A 25 -29.72 -3.70 -10.01
N THR A 26 -30.71 -2.99 -9.48
CA THR A 26 -31.15 -2.97 -8.10
C THR A 26 -31.41 -4.40 -7.62
N THR A 27 -30.85 -4.82 -6.50
CA THR A 27 -31.46 -5.91 -5.70
C THR A 27 -31.37 -5.54 -4.22
N VAL A 28 -32.51 -5.12 -3.68
CA VAL A 28 -32.77 -5.03 -2.24
C VAL A 28 -33.21 -6.43 -1.81
N ALA A 29 -32.50 -7.03 -0.85
CA ALA A 29 -32.99 -8.20 -0.14
C ALA A 29 -33.00 -7.88 1.36
N ALA A 30 -34.16 -7.46 1.84
CA ALA A 30 -34.51 -7.44 3.25
C ALA A 30 -35.23 -8.75 3.58
N ALA A 31 -34.76 -9.45 4.62
CA ALA A 31 -35.48 -10.53 5.30
C ALA A 31 -35.04 -10.46 6.78
N THR A 32 -35.81 -9.82 7.66
CA THR A 32 -37.02 -10.30 8.35
C THR A 32 -36.73 -11.36 9.42
N VAL A 33 -37.13 -10.96 10.63
CA VAL A 33 -37.04 -11.56 11.97
C VAL A 33 -37.70 -12.93 12.11
N CYS A 34 -37.14 -13.80 12.97
CA CYS A 34 -37.91 -14.84 13.67
C CYS A 34 -37.36 -15.10 15.09
N ALA A 35 -38.24 -15.59 15.96
CA ALA A 35 -38.34 -15.31 17.39
C ALA A 35 -37.73 -16.39 18.33
N LEU A 36 -37.73 -16.02 19.62
CA LEU A 36 -37.31 -16.74 20.81
C LEU A 36 -37.96 -18.13 21.01
N THR A 37 -37.19 -19.10 21.51
CA THR A 37 -37.51 -20.12 22.55
C THR A 37 -36.24 -20.97 22.74
N ALA A 38 -35.82 -21.51 23.89
CA ALA A 38 -36.38 -21.69 25.21
C ALA A 38 -35.23 -21.84 26.23
N CYS A 39 -35.56 -21.65 27.51
CA CYS A 39 -34.69 -21.82 28.67
C CYS A 39 -34.28 -23.28 28.85
N GLY A 40 -33.00 -23.51 29.18
CA GLY A 40 -32.46 -24.83 29.49
C GLY A 40 -31.23 -24.70 30.38
N SER A 41 -31.43 -24.35 31.65
CA SER A 41 -30.40 -24.36 32.69
C SER A 41 -30.08 -25.80 33.05
N THR A 42 -28.95 -26.33 32.62
CA THR A 42 -28.33 -27.50 33.26
C THR A 42 -26.94 -27.13 33.69
N THR A 43 -26.78 -27.01 35.00
CA THR A 43 -25.54 -26.80 35.73
C THR A 43 -24.71 -28.08 35.67
N ASP A 44 -23.45 -27.99 35.25
CA ASP A 44 -22.41 -28.94 35.66
C ASP A 44 -21.11 -28.17 35.94
N PRO A 45 -20.53 -28.25 37.15
CA PRO A 45 -19.34 -27.50 37.53
C PRO A 45 -18.04 -28.15 37.05
N THR A 46 -17.09 -27.30 36.68
CA THR A 46 -15.65 -27.56 36.77
C THR A 46 -15.10 -28.57 35.77
N THR A 47 -14.80 -28.05 34.58
CA THR A 47 -13.44 -28.07 34.05
C THR A 47 -13.32 -26.80 33.24
N ASP A 48 -12.72 -25.76 33.81
CA ASP A 48 -12.28 -24.60 33.03
C ASP A 48 -11.01 -25.07 32.30
N PRO A 49 -11.03 -25.38 30.99
CA PRO A 49 -9.80 -25.28 30.24
C PRO A 49 -9.52 -23.79 30.25
N THR A 50 -8.73 -23.33 31.23
CA THR A 50 -8.21 -21.96 31.26
C THR A 50 -7.93 -21.60 29.81
N PRO A 51 -8.65 -20.65 29.20
CA PRO A 51 -8.29 -20.23 27.88
C PRO A 51 -6.85 -19.81 28.07
N ARG A 52 -5.94 -20.56 27.44
CA ARG A 52 -4.58 -20.08 27.25
C ARG A 52 -4.83 -18.80 26.50
N TYR A 53 -4.90 -17.68 27.24
CA TYR A 53 -4.76 -16.37 26.68
C TYR A 53 -3.46 -16.51 25.94
N ALA A 54 -3.57 -16.75 24.63
CA ALA A 54 -2.43 -16.65 23.75
C ALA A 54 -1.89 -15.28 24.09
N THR A 55 -0.74 -15.26 24.76
CA THR A 55 -0.04 -14.04 25.11
C THR A 55 -0.09 -13.22 23.83
N PRO A 56 -0.71 -12.01 23.83
CA PRO A 56 -0.86 -11.26 22.60
C PRO A 56 0.52 -11.23 21.96
N SER A 57 0.61 -11.84 20.77
CA SER A 57 1.84 -12.01 20.02
C SER A 57 2.63 -10.71 20.19
N ALA A 58 3.85 -10.81 20.74
CA ALA A 58 4.66 -9.68 21.17
C ALA A 58 4.44 -8.51 20.20
N THR A 59 3.72 -7.48 20.67
CA THR A 59 3.17 -6.47 19.76
C THR A 59 4.34 -5.80 19.06
N ASP A 60 4.35 -5.82 17.72
CA ASP A 60 5.40 -5.18 16.94
C ASP A 60 5.56 -3.72 17.43
N PRO A 61 6.77 -3.32 17.87
CA PRO A 61 6.97 -2.02 18.49
C PRO A 61 6.65 -0.85 17.54
N LEU A 62 6.81 -1.02 16.22
CA LEU A 62 6.44 0.01 15.25
C LEU A 62 4.92 0.13 15.14
N VAL A 63 4.21 -1.00 15.10
CA VAL A 63 2.74 -1.00 15.06
C VAL A 63 2.17 -0.42 16.35
N ALA A 64 2.73 -0.78 17.51
CA ALA A 64 2.36 -0.19 18.80
C ALA A 64 2.56 1.33 18.81
N ARG A 65 3.72 1.81 18.33
CA ARG A 65 4.02 3.24 18.24
C ARG A 65 3.06 3.97 17.29
N ALA A 66 2.76 3.38 16.14
CA ALA A 66 1.80 3.94 15.19
C ALA A 66 0.38 4.03 15.79
N ARG A 67 -0.06 3.02 16.56
CA ARG A 67 -1.34 3.08 17.27
C ARG A 67 -1.38 4.19 18.32
N ALA A 68 -0.28 4.40 19.03
CA ALA A 68 -0.19 5.42 20.09
C ALA A 68 -0.13 6.86 19.55
N HIS A 69 0.57 7.08 18.44
CA HIS A 69 0.85 8.42 17.92
C HIS A 69 0.15 8.75 16.58
N GLY A 70 -0.66 7.83 16.07
CA GLY A 70 -1.34 7.95 14.77
C GLY A 70 -0.48 7.45 13.61
N THR A 71 0.78 7.88 13.53
CA THR A 71 1.76 7.41 12.54
C THR A 71 3.14 7.21 13.14
N VAL A 72 3.96 6.37 12.52
CA VAL A 72 5.37 6.18 12.83
C VAL A 72 6.23 6.42 11.59
N ARG A 73 7.34 7.14 11.75
CA ARG A 73 8.32 7.30 10.68
C ARG A 73 9.19 6.06 10.55
N VAL A 74 9.25 5.52 9.35
CA VAL A 74 9.98 4.31 9.03
C VAL A 74 10.77 4.48 7.76
N THR A 75 11.95 3.88 7.75
CA THR A 75 12.74 3.65 6.55
C THR A 75 12.50 2.22 6.09
N VAL A 76 12.10 2.09 4.83
CA VAL A 76 11.86 0.82 4.15
C VAL A 76 13.00 0.59 3.16
N VAL A 77 13.65 -0.55 3.26
CA VAL A 77 14.59 -1.04 2.24
C VAL A 77 13.88 -2.14 1.46
N LEU A 78 13.84 -2.02 0.13
CA LEU A 78 13.15 -2.96 -0.73
C LEU A 78 13.98 -4.21 -1.02
N ASP A 79 13.30 -5.34 -1.16
CA ASP A 79 13.89 -6.63 -1.53
C ASP A 79 14.02 -6.76 -3.06
N ILE A 80 15.01 -6.09 -3.63
CA ILE A 80 15.33 -6.18 -5.06
C ILE A 80 16.83 -6.37 -5.29
N ALA A 81 17.19 -6.95 -6.43
CA ALA A 81 18.58 -7.03 -6.86
C ALA A 81 19.15 -5.62 -7.10
N TRP A 82 20.15 -5.24 -6.30
CA TRP A 82 20.79 -3.94 -6.37
C TRP A 82 22.28 -4.07 -6.06
N GLN A 83 23.08 -3.21 -6.68
CA GLN A 83 24.48 -3.03 -6.33
C GLN A 83 24.87 -1.54 -6.43
N PRO A 84 25.94 -1.11 -5.73
CA PRO A 84 26.48 0.23 -5.89
C PRO A 84 26.76 0.55 -7.36
N GLU A 85 26.43 1.78 -7.80
CA GLU A 85 26.59 2.18 -9.20
C GLU A 85 28.07 2.34 -9.63
N SER A 86 29.00 2.35 -8.67
CA SER A 86 30.43 2.37 -8.92
C SER A 86 30.83 1.12 -9.71
N GLY A 87 31.16 1.29 -11.00
CA GLY A 87 31.54 0.19 -11.89
C GLY A 87 30.44 -0.26 -12.85
N LEU A 88 29.24 0.33 -12.78
CA LEU A 88 28.19 0.10 -13.77
C LEU A 88 28.34 0.99 -14.99
N THR A 89 28.02 0.44 -16.16
CA THR A 89 27.84 1.24 -17.39
C THR A 89 26.58 2.09 -17.29
N ALA A 90 26.49 3.17 -18.08
CA ALA A 90 25.30 4.03 -18.12
C ALA A 90 23.99 3.26 -18.38
N ALA A 91 24.03 2.25 -19.27
CA ALA A 91 22.88 1.40 -19.55
C ALA A 91 22.48 0.51 -18.37
N GLN A 92 23.45 0.00 -17.60
CA GLN A 92 23.19 -0.75 -16.36
C GLN A 92 22.61 0.15 -15.27
N ILE A 93 23.17 1.36 -15.09
CA ILE A 93 22.64 2.36 -14.15
C ILE A 93 21.19 2.68 -14.49
N SER A 94 20.89 2.99 -15.76
CA SER A 94 19.52 3.29 -16.18
C SER A 94 18.56 2.15 -15.86
N ARG A 95 18.93 0.90 -16.17
CA ARG A 95 18.10 -0.28 -15.86
C ARG A 95 17.89 -0.46 -14.36
N GLN A 96 18.95 -0.32 -13.55
CA GLN A 96 18.86 -0.44 -12.11
C GLN A 96 17.94 0.64 -11.51
N ARG A 97 18.08 1.89 -11.94
CA ARG A 97 17.24 2.99 -11.45
C ARG A 97 15.77 2.83 -11.84
N THR A 98 15.49 2.33 -13.04
CA THR A 98 14.12 1.95 -13.42
C THR A 98 13.59 0.84 -12.52
N ALA A 99 14.35 -0.23 -12.29
CA ALA A 99 13.92 -1.31 -11.40
C ALA A 99 13.69 -0.86 -9.95
N ILE A 100 14.50 0.07 -9.44
CA ILE A 100 14.24 0.72 -8.15
C ILE A 100 12.90 1.45 -8.20
N ALA A 101 12.72 2.37 -9.15
CA ALA A 101 11.51 3.19 -9.25
C ALA A 101 10.23 2.32 -9.38
N ASP A 102 10.26 1.28 -10.21
CA ASP A 102 9.13 0.37 -10.41
C ASP A 102 8.77 -0.37 -9.10
N ALA A 103 9.77 -0.79 -8.32
CA ALA A 103 9.56 -1.46 -7.04
C ALA A 103 9.04 -0.48 -5.96
N GLU A 104 9.56 0.75 -5.92
CA GLU A 104 9.06 1.81 -5.04
C GLU A 104 7.59 2.12 -5.37
N ASP A 105 7.26 2.33 -6.64
CA ASP A 105 5.90 2.63 -7.09
C ASP A 105 4.95 1.47 -6.83
N THR A 106 5.40 0.22 -7.02
CA THR A 106 4.62 -0.97 -6.68
C THR A 106 4.28 -1.02 -5.20
N LEU A 107 5.25 -0.77 -4.31
CA LEU A 107 5.00 -0.75 -2.88
C LEU A 107 4.03 0.38 -2.50
N LEU A 108 4.20 1.57 -3.06
CA LEU A 108 3.30 2.70 -2.79
C LEU A 108 1.87 2.42 -3.28
N ALA A 109 1.71 1.74 -4.43
CA ALA A 109 0.41 1.30 -4.90
C ALA A 109 -0.24 0.29 -3.94
N GLN A 110 0.53 -0.66 -3.39
CA GLN A 110 0.04 -1.58 -2.35
C GLN A 110 -0.37 -0.86 -1.07
N LEU A 111 0.23 0.30 -0.79
CA LEU A 111 -0.11 1.12 0.38
C LEU A 111 -1.28 2.09 0.17
N SER A 112 -1.76 2.26 -1.06
CA SER A 112 -2.87 3.16 -1.40
C SER A 112 -4.16 3.01 -0.57
N PRO A 113 -4.56 1.83 -0.06
CA PRO A 113 -5.73 1.73 0.82
C PRO A 113 -5.47 2.15 2.27
N TYR A 114 -4.22 2.43 2.65
CA TYR A 114 -3.82 2.80 4.02
C TYR A 114 -3.41 4.26 4.11
N ARG A 115 -3.31 4.77 5.35
CA ARG A 115 -2.82 6.12 5.58
C ARG A 115 -1.30 6.12 5.70
N TYR A 116 -0.64 6.75 4.73
CA TYR A 116 0.78 7.01 4.78
C TYR A 116 1.13 8.37 4.17
N HIS A 117 2.32 8.88 4.47
CA HIS A 117 2.94 10.02 3.82
C HIS A 117 4.34 9.63 3.37
N LEU A 118 4.64 9.73 2.07
CA LEU A 118 6.00 9.56 1.55
C LEU A 118 6.87 10.75 1.96
N VAL A 119 7.87 10.52 2.80
CA VAL A 119 8.82 11.55 3.27
C VAL A 119 9.95 11.72 2.27
N SER A 120 10.52 10.61 1.79
CA SER A 120 11.56 10.63 0.77
C SER A 120 11.64 9.31 0.02
N ARG A 121 12.20 9.39 -1.20
CA ARG A 121 12.52 8.25 -2.06
C ARG A 121 13.94 8.39 -2.59
N SER A 122 14.68 7.30 -2.67
CA SER A 122 16.04 7.30 -3.18
C SER A 122 16.03 6.93 -4.67
N ARG A 123 16.78 7.67 -5.49
CA ARG A 123 16.88 7.36 -6.93
C ARG A 123 17.96 6.32 -7.24
N THR A 124 18.87 6.08 -6.30
CA THR A 124 20.09 5.30 -6.51
C THR A 124 20.17 4.07 -5.62
N GLU A 125 19.28 3.98 -4.62
CA GLU A 125 19.22 2.88 -3.66
C GLU A 125 17.75 2.45 -3.50
N PRO A 126 17.47 1.17 -3.25
CA PRO A 126 16.12 0.66 -3.07
C PRO A 126 15.56 1.02 -1.68
N ARG A 127 15.35 2.32 -1.42
CA ARG A 127 15.00 2.83 -0.09
C ARG A 127 14.04 4.01 -0.15
N LEU A 128 12.97 3.90 0.65
CA LEU A 128 11.99 4.96 0.91
C LEU A 128 11.85 5.23 2.40
N THR A 129 11.50 6.47 2.74
CA THR A 129 11.09 6.85 4.10
C THR A 129 9.66 7.34 4.06
N LEU A 130 8.85 6.87 5.00
CA LEU A 130 7.42 7.16 5.09
C LEU A 130 7.00 7.35 6.54
N ASP A 131 5.99 8.20 6.73
CA ASP A 131 5.16 8.17 7.94
C ASP A 131 3.98 7.24 7.67
N ALA A 132 3.86 6.15 8.41
CA ALA A 132 2.84 5.12 8.19
C ALA A 132 1.98 4.93 9.44
N ASP A 133 0.66 4.75 9.25
CA ASP A 133 -0.23 4.35 10.32
C ASP A 133 -0.05 2.87 10.71
N ALA A 134 -0.80 2.41 11.71
CA ALA A 134 -0.67 1.03 12.20
C ALA A 134 -1.05 -0.03 11.14
N PRO A 135 -2.16 0.11 10.37
CA PRO A 135 -2.44 -0.75 9.22
C PRO A 135 -1.33 -0.78 8.17
N ALA A 136 -0.84 0.38 7.72
CA ALA A 136 0.25 0.48 6.74
C ALA A 136 1.54 -0.18 7.27
N THR A 137 1.89 0.07 8.53
CA THR A 137 3.07 -0.54 9.17
C THR A 137 2.94 -2.07 9.25
N THR A 138 1.75 -2.56 9.58
CA THR A 138 1.46 -4.00 9.60
C THR A 138 1.60 -4.59 8.19
N HIS A 139 1.07 -3.91 7.17
CA HIS A 139 1.21 -4.33 5.77
C HIS A 139 2.68 -4.39 5.35
N LEU A 140 3.47 -3.36 5.65
CA LEU A 140 4.91 -3.30 5.35
C LEU A 140 5.68 -4.47 5.96
N ARG A 141 5.35 -4.87 7.18
CA ARG A 141 6.00 -6.02 7.86
C ARG A 141 5.75 -7.36 7.20
N HIS A 142 4.65 -7.49 6.46
CA HIS A 142 4.25 -8.72 5.79
C HIS A 142 4.46 -8.67 4.26
N SER A 143 4.91 -7.53 3.72
CA SER A 143 5.12 -7.38 2.29
C SER A 143 6.41 -8.09 1.85
N ALA A 144 6.30 -8.92 0.82
CA ALA A 144 7.46 -9.55 0.19
C ALA A 144 8.37 -8.57 -0.55
N LEU A 145 7.94 -7.32 -0.77
CA LEU A 145 8.76 -6.27 -1.37
C LEU A 145 9.69 -5.60 -0.35
N VAL A 146 9.55 -5.89 0.95
CA VAL A 146 10.28 -5.22 2.02
C VAL A 146 11.34 -6.15 2.60
N ALA A 147 12.61 -5.84 2.36
CA ALA A 147 13.73 -6.56 2.97
C ALA A 147 13.94 -6.13 4.44
N THR A 148 13.79 -4.85 4.73
CA THR A 148 14.01 -4.31 6.07
C THR A 148 13.12 -3.11 6.33
N LEU A 149 12.59 -3.03 7.55
CA LEU A 149 11.78 -1.92 8.02
C LEU A 149 12.32 -1.44 9.38
N THR A 150 12.89 -0.24 9.41
CA THR A 150 13.53 0.36 10.59
C THR A 150 12.84 1.66 11.00
N PRO A 151 12.73 1.95 12.30
CA PRO A 151 12.30 3.27 12.76
C PRO A 151 13.32 4.34 12.37
N THR A 152 12.84 5.49 11.91
CA THR A 152 13.66 6.69 11.68
C THR A 152 13.43 7.68 12.82
N PRO A 153 14.47 8.40 13.31
CA PRO A 153 14.30 9.45 14.31
C PRO A 153 13.42 10.61 13.83
#